data_AF-A0A640TTR3-F1
#
_entry.id   AF-A0A640TTR3-F1
#
_cell.length_a   1.000
_cell.length_b   1.000
_cell.length_c   1.000
_cell.angle_alpha   90.00
_cell.angle_beta   90.00
_cell.angle_gamma   90.00
#
_symmetry.space_group_name_H-M   'P 1'
#
loop_
_entity.id
_entity.type
_entity.pdbx_description
1 polymer ?
#
loop_
_entity_poly.entity_id
_entity_poly.type
_entity_poly.pdbx_seq_one_letter_code
_entity_poly.pdbx_strand_id
1 'polypeptide(L)'
;MTHPDSPPDAPSHQSLAALERAAPFSVRHIGPDAEEPFRVPHGGGGPGVGPIAVREYLAPYLPSHPMHPDPAQRDGGGPVSAAPYGSTSILPITWAYIRMMGADGLTIDRFCDRMIAIRREIDKVGDAVWPKDGNPLVNAPHMAQTPARDGERPYSRNTAAYPMTTTGRNKYWPPVRRVDGAHGDRNLLCSCPSIDAHES
;
A
#
# COMPACT_ATOMS: atom_id res chain seq x y z
N MET A 1 28.63 38.65 -21.15
CA MET A 1 28.71 37.39 -21.91
C MET A 1 29.29 36.34 -20.99
N THR A 2 28.42 35.55 -20.35
CA THR A 2 28.79 34.37 -19.56
C THR A 2 27.70 33.31 -19.82
N HIS A 3 28.11 32.19 -20.39
CA HIS A 3 27.27 31.03 -20.73
C HIS A 3 26.71 30.36 -19.45
N PRO A 4 25.44 29.92 -19.45
CA PRO A 4 24.94 28.93 -18.50
C PRO A 4 24.52 27.67 -19.26
N ASP A 5 25.36 26.64 -19.27
CA ASP A 5 24.93 25.27 -19.59
C ASP A 5 25.88 24.30 -18.88
N SER A 6 25.49 23.86 -17.68
CA SER A 6 26.00 22.65 -17.06
C SER A 6 24.78 21.77 -16.77
N PRO A 7 24.76 20.51 -17.24
CA PRO A 7 23.63 19.61 -17.03
C PRO A 7 23.48 19.28 -15.53
N PRO A 8 22.25 19.03 -15.04
CA PRO A 8 22.02 18.68 -13.65
C PRO A 8 22.71 17.36 -13.30
N ASP A 9 23.41 17.35 -12.17
CA ASP A 9 24.19 16.23 -11.64
C ASP A 9 23.42 14.90 -11.68
N ALA A 10 24.10 13.85 -12.16
CA ALA A 10 23.60 12.49 -12.15
C ALA A 10 23.27 12.03 -10.71
N PRO A 11 22.19 11.26 -10.50
CA PRO A 11 21.86 10.75 -9.17
C PRO A 11 23.01 9.93 -8.59
N SER A 12 23.29 10.13 -7.30
CA SER A 12 24.41 9.48 -6.60
C SER A 12 24.32 7.95 -6.69
N HIS A 13 25.49 7.32 -6.77
CA HIS A 13 25.74 5.87 -6.89
C HIS A 13 24.96 4.95 -5.90
N GLN A 14 24.28 5.49 -4.88
CA GLN A 14 23.59 4.70 -3.86
C GLN A 14 22.15 4.30 -4.26
N SER A 15 21.48 5.05 -5.13
CA SER A 15 20.12 4.71 -5.59
C SER A 15 20.12 3.64 -6.69
N LEU A 16 21.15 3.60 -7.54
CA LEU A 16 21.41 2.46 -8.45
C LEU A 16 21.86 1.21 -7.67
N ALA A 17 22.63 1.38 -6.59
CA ALA A 17 23.08 0.26 -5.76
C ALA A 17 21.93 -0.49 -5.05
N ALA A 18 20.79 0.16 -4.78
CA ALA A 18 19.61 -0.52 -4.22
C ALA A 18 18.93 -1.45 -5.24
N LEU A 19 18.89 -1.03 -6.51
CA LEU A 19 18.44 -1.85 -7.65
C LEU A 19 19.41 -3.01 -7.94
N GLU A 20 20.72 -2.78 -7.85
CA GLU A 20 21.74 -3.81 -8.07
C GLU A 20 21.87 -4.82 -6.93
N ARG A 21 21.70 -4.42 -5.66
CA ARG A 21 21.80 -5.31 -4.47
C ARG A 21 20.61 -6.24 -4.30
N ALA A 22 19.44 -5.91 -4.84
CA ALA A 22 18.26 -6.76 -4.78
C ALA A 22 18.32 -7.97 -5.74
N ALA A 23 19.35 -8.04 -6.58
CA ALA A 23 19.41 -8.99 -7.69
C ALA A 23 19.94 -10.42 -7.41
N PRO A 24 20.53 -10.84 -6.26
CA PRO A 24 21.17 -12.16 -6.22
C PRO A 24 20.22 -13.35 -6.29
N PHE A 25 18.99 -13.26 -5.80
CA PHE A 25 18.06 -14.39 -5.87
C PHE A 25 16.59 -13.95 -5.85
N SER A 26 16.03 -13.45 -6.95
CA SER A 26 14.56 -13.52 -7.17
C SER A 26 14.15 -13.00 -8.54
N VAL A 27 13.44 -13.82 -9.33
CA VAL A 27 12.36 -13.30 -10.19
C VAL A 27 11.31 -12.75 -9.23
N ARG A 28 11.21 -11.43 -9.09
CA ARG A 28 10.19 -10.83 -8.24
C ARG A 28 9.00 -10.44 -9.11
N HIS A 29 7.89 -11.17 -8.96
CA HIS A 29 6.60 -10.65 -9.36
C HIS A 29 6.30 -9.46 -8.44
N ILE A 30 6.30 -8.25 -8.98
CA ILE A 30 5.77 -7.09 -8.29
C ILE A 30 4.25 -7.18 -8.45
N GLY A 31 3.64 -8.03 -7.63
CA GLY A 31 2.18 -8.15 -7.55
C GLY A 31 1.58 -7.00 -6.75
N PRO A 32 0.27 -6.76 -6.86
CA PRO A 32 -0.42 -5.61 -6.27
C PRO A 32 -0.39 -5.57 -4.73
N ASP A 33 -0.12 -6.69 -4.05
CA ASP A 33 -0.35 -6.81 -2.60
C ASP A 33 0.92 -6.87 -1.74
N ALA A 34 2.10 -6.64 -2.32
CA ALA A 34 3.36 -6.61 -1.56
C ALA A 34 4.08 -5.27 -1.79
N GLU A 35 3.78 -4.27 -0.96
CA GLU A 35 4.54 -3.03 -0.86
C GLU A 35 4.75 -2.31 -2.21
N GLU A 36 3.68 -1.82 -2.85
CA GLU A 36 3.77 -1.13 -4.16
C GLU A 36 4.74 0.07 -4.11
N PRO A 37 5.97 -0.03 -4.64
CA PRO A 37 7.01 1.02 -4.49
C PRO A 37 6.72 2.27 -5.34
N PHE A 38 5.63 2.24 -6.08
CA PHE A 38 5.49 2.96 -7.35
C PHE A 38 4.20 3.79 -7.44
N ARG A 39 3.38 3.80 -6.38
CA ARG A 39 2.24 4.70 -6.12
C ARG A 39 1.29 4.94 -7.30
N VAL A 40 1.07 3.93 -8.14
CA VAL A 40 -0.09 3.98 -9.04
C VAL A 40 -1.35 4.04 -8.16
N PRO A 41 -2.32 4.94 -8.45
CA PRO A 41 -3.54 5.02 -7.66
C PRO A 41 -4.23 3.66 -7.66
N HIS A 42 -4.46 3.09 -6.47
CA HIS A 42 -5.03 1.76 -6.35
C HIS A 42 -6.45 1.67 -6.92
N GLY A 43 -7.17 2.80 -7.08
CA GLY A 43 -8.48 2.86 -7.74
C GLY A 43 -9.59 2.00 -7.12
N GLY A 44 -9.36 1.40 -5.94
CA GLY A 44 -10.27 0.41 -5.34
C GLY A 44 -10.07 -1.03 -5.83
N GLY A 45 -8.94 -1.34 -6.48
CA GLY A 45 -8.63 -2.69 -6.99
C GLY A 45 -7.94 -2.73 -8.38
N GLY A 46 -7.43 -1.60 -8.86
CA GLY A 46 -6.75 -1.47 -10.16
C GLY A 46 -6.97 -0.07 -10.76
N PRO A 47 -6.14 0.34 -11.75
CA PRO A 47 -5.18 -0.45 -12.52
C PRO A 47 -3.81 -0.63 -11.84
N GLY A 48 -3.08 -1.69 -12.19
CA GLY A 48 -1.72 -1.96 -11.72
C GLY A 48 -0.74 -2.27 -12.86
N VAL A 49 0.55 -2.12 -12.58
CA VAL A 49 1.66 -2.54 -13.44
C VAL A 49 2.65 -3.34 -12.61
N GLY A 50 3.02 -4.54 -13.08
CA GLY A 50 3.96 -5.43 -12.37
C GLY A 50 5.25 -5.64 -13.17
N PRO A 51 6.15 -4.64 -13.25
CA PRO A 51 7.39 -4.80 -13.99
C PRO A 51 8.26 -5.89 -13.32
N ILE A 52 8.87 -6.74 -14.16
CA ILE A 52 9.84 -7.73 -13.71
C ILE A 52 11.25 -7.27 -14.07
N ALA A 53 12.15 -7.32 -13.09
CA ALA A 53 13.58 -7.16 -13.32
C ALA A 53 14.23 -8.55 -13.23
N VAL A 54 15.07 -8.87 -14.21
CA VAL A 54 15.80 -10.14 -14.26
C VAL A 54 17.29 -9.87 -14.38
N ARG A 55 18.12 -10.85 -14.01
CA ARG A 55 19.57 -10.77 -14.28
C ARG A 55 19.83 -10.79 -15.78
N GLU A 56 20.96 -10.23 -16.21
CA GLU A 56 21.31 -10.08 -17.63
C GLU A 56 21.20 -11.38 -18.44
N TYR A 57 21.67 -12.50 -17.89
CA TYR A 57 21.59 -13.80 -18.58
C TYR A 57 20.15 -14.32 -18.76
N LEU A 58 19.17 -13.75 -18.07
CA LEU A 58 17.74 -14.05 -18.25
C LEU A 58 17.05 -13.13 -19.25
N ALA A 59 17.70 -12.03 -19.68
CA ALA A 59 17.11 -11.07 -20.61
C ALA A 59 16.61 -11.70 -21.93
N PRO A 60 17.30 -12.70 -22.53
CA PRO A 60 16.81 -13.37 -23.75
C PRO A 60 15.49 -14.13 -23.58
N TYR A 61 15.07 -14.40 -22.33
CA TYR A 61 13.85 -15.15 -22.00
C TYR A 61 12.68 -14.25 -21.58
N LEU A 62 12.85 -12.92 -21.62
CA LEU A 62 11.76 -11.99 -21.31
C LEU A 62 10.64 -12.07 -22.37
N PRO A 63 9.39 -11.73 -21.98
CA PRO A 63 8.28 -11.65 -22.93
C PRO A 63 8.59 -10.73 -24.11
N SER A 64 8.22 -11.15 -25.31
CA SER A 64 8.31 -10.36 -26.54
C SER A 64 6.92 -9.90 -26.97
N HIS A 65 6.82 -8.97 -27.93
CA HIS A 65 5.52 -8.56 -28.47
C HIS A 65 5.62 -8.23 -29.96
N PRO A 66 4.73 -8.76 -30.83
CA PRO A 66 4.84 -8.56 -32.28
C PRO A 66 4.74 -7.09 -32.70
N MET A 67 4.03 -6.28 -31.91
CA MET A 67 3.92 -4.81 -32.10
C MET A 67 4.90 -3.99 -31.26
N HIS A 68 5.99 -4.60 -30.76
CA HIS A 68 7.00 -3.86 -30.00
C HIS A 68 7.64 -2.74 -30.85
N PRO A 69 7.88 -1.54 -30.31
CA PRO A 69 8.45 -0.43 -31.08
C PRO A 69 9.86 -0.71 -31.59
N ASP A 70 10.67 -1.41 -30.79
CA ASP A 70 11.97 -1.94 -31.22
C ASP A 70 11.77 -3.30 -31.92
N PRO A 71 12.12 -3.44 -33.22
CA PRO A 71 12.02 -4.70 -33.96
C PRO A 71 12.82 -5.85 -33.35
N ALA A 72 13.95 -5.56 -32.69
CA ALA A 72 14.80 -6.60 -32.09
C ALA A 72 14.12 -7.32 -30.90
N GLN A 73 13.06 -6.73 -30.35
CA GLN A 73 12.30 -7.27 -29.21
C GLN A 73 10.94 -7.86 -29.62
N ARG A 74 10.69 -8.02 -30.93
CA ARG A 74 9.43 -8.61 -31.44
C ARG A 74 9.43 -10.13 -31.38
N ASP A 75 10.59 -10.74 -31.54
CA ASP A 75 10.79 -12.18 -31.54
C ASP A 75 11.17 -12.67 -30.14
N GLY A 76 10.81 -13.91 -29.75
CA GLY A 76 11.13 -14.48 -28.43
C GLY A 76 9.96 -15.16 -27.73
N GLY A 77 9.88 -14.99 -26.40
CA GLY A 77 8.97 -15.72 -25.50
C GLY A 77 7.47 -15.44 -25.66
N GLY A 78 7.08 -14.53 -26.55
CA GLY A 78 5.69 -14.20 -26.86
C GLY A 78 5.03 -13.23 -25.87
N PRO A 79 3.86 -12.66 -26.23
CA PRO A 79 3.21 -11.61 -25.46
C PRO A 79 2.46 -12.14 -24.24
N VAL A 80 2.66 -11.47 -23.09
CA VAL A 80 1.90 -11.71 -21.83
C VAL A 80 0.86 -10.63 -21.55
N SER A 81 0.82 -9.59 -22.37
CA SER A 81 -0.12 -8.47 -22.29
C SER A 81 -0.52 -8.01 -23.70
N ALA A 82 -1.70 -7.39 -23.82
CA ALA A 82 -2.23 -6.92 -25.10
C ALA A 82 -1.45 -5.75 -25.73
N ALA A 83 -0.69 -5.01 -24.92
CA ALA A 83 0.22 -3.96 -25.36
C ALA A 83 1.65 -4.31 -24.91
N PRO A 84 2.69 -3.90 -25.67
CA PRO A 84 4.09 -4.29 -25.40
C PRO A 84 4.60 -3.88 -24.02
N TYR A 85 4.05 -2.80 -23.44
CA TYR A 85 4.41 -2.30 -22.11
C TYR A 85 3.20 -2.19 -21.17
N GLY A 86 2.13 -2.94 -21.45
CA GLY A 86 0.88 -2.89 -20.68
C GLY A 86 0.31 -1.45 -20.56
N SER A 87 -0.11 -1.08 -19.36
CA SER A 87 -0.66 0.24 -19.04
C SER A 87 0.43 1.31 -18.91
N THR A 88 1.07 1.69 -20.01
CA THR A 88 2.24 2.60 -20.00
C THR A 88 1.91 4.00 -19.47
N SER A 89 0.67 4.46 -19.65
CA SER A 89 0.23 5.81 -19.25
C SER A 89 0.30 6.09 -17.75
N ILE A 90 0.37 5.06 -16.91
CA ILE A 90 0.47 5.21 -15.45
C ILE A 90 1.92 5.18 -14.92
N LEU A 91 2.90 4.78 -15.73
CA LEU A 91 4.32 4.77 -15.36
C LEU A 91 4.93 6.15 -15.03
N PRO A 92 4.48 7.28 -15.63
CA PRO A 92 4.95 8.61 -15.23
C PRO A 92 4.65 8.95 -13.77
N ILE A 93 3.59 8.39 -13.18
CA ILE A 93 3.23 8.59 -11.76
C ILE A 93 4.35 8.04 -10.87
N THR A 94 4.75 6.80 -11.16
CA THR A 94 5.85 6.11 -10.50
C THR A 94 7.18 6.85 -10.65
N TRP A 95 7.52 7.23 -11.88
CA TRP A 95 8.77 7.92 -12.17
C TRP A 95 8.85 9.26 -11.41
N ALA A 96 7.78 10.06 -11.47
CA ALA A 96 7.73 11.36 -10.81
C ALA A 96 7.84 11.19 -9.29
N TYR A 97 7.15 10.19 -8.73
CA TYR A 97 7.20 9.89 -7.30
C TYR A 97 8.62 9.56 -6.82
N ILE A 98 9.31 8.63 -7.48
CA ILE A 98 10.70 8.25 -7.12
C ILE A 98 11.62 9.48 -7.19
N ARG A 99 11.46 10.28 -8.25
CA ARG A 99 12.29 11.47 -8.47
C ARG A 99 12.04 12.58 -7.45
N MET A 100 10.80 12.77 -7.02
CA MET A 100 10.44 13.81 -6.06
C MET A 100 10.74 13.44 -4.61
N MET A 101 10.55 12.18 -4.22
CA MET A 101 10.74 11.78 -2.82
C MET A 101 12.21 11.60 -2.43
N GLY A 102 13.07 11.18 -3.36
CA GLY A 102 14.43 10.74 -3.01
C GLY A 102 14.43 9.53 -2.08
N ALA A 103 15.61 9.09 -1.64
CA ALA A 103 15.75 7.91 -0.77
C ALA A 103 15.11 8.13 0.61
N ASP A 104 15.29 9.33 1.18
CA ASP A 104 14.81 9.66 2.52
C ASP A 104 13.28 9.80 2.57
N GLY A 105 12.64 10.18 1.47
CA GLY A 105 11.18 10.28 1.38
C GLY A 105 10.47 8.93 1.32
N LEU A 106 11.20 7.82 1.14
CA LEU A 106 10.63 6.47 1.08
C LEU A 106 10.64 5.75 2.45
N THR A 107 10.98 6.42 3.55
CA THR A 107 10.99 5.78 4.88
C THR A 107 9.58 5.58 5.45
N ILE A 108 9.43 4.54 6.27
CA ILE A 108 8.16 4.10 6.89
C ILE A 108 8.06 4.50 8.37
N ASP A 109 8.84 5.48 8.83
CA ASP A 109 9.01 5.79 10.26
C ASP A 109 7.68 6.08 10.96
N ARG A 110 6.79 6.83 10.30
CA ARG A 110 5.45 7.13 10.84
C ARG A 110 4.60 5.89 11.04
N PHE A 111 4.75 4.87 10.18
CA PHE A 111 4.04 3.61 10.33
C PHE A 111 4.64 2.79 11.48
N CYS A 112 5.97 2.73 11.57
CA CYS A 112 6.66 2.09 12.69
C CYS A 112 6.23 2.66 14.04
N ASP A 113 6.13 3.99 14.17
CA ASP A 113 5.62 4.63 15.38
C ASP A 113 4.20 4.17 15.75
N ARG A 114 3.32 3.99 14.75
CA ARG A 114 1.96 3.44 14.96
C ARG A 114 2.00 2.01 15.47
N MET A 115 2.82 1.16 14.86
CA MET A 115 2.97 -0.23 15.26
C MET A 115 3.55 -0.37 16.66
N ILE A 116 4.52 0.48 17.04
CA ILE A 116 5.08 0.51 18.40
C ILE A 116 4.01 0.88 19.43
N ALA A 117 3.11 1.83 19.13
CA ALA A 117 2.03 2.15 20.06
C ALA A 117 0.99 1.03 20.18
N ILE A 118 0.65 0.36 19.08
CA ILE A 118 -0.21 -0.83 19.12
C ILE A 118 0.44 -1.92 20.00
N ARG A 119 1.76 -2.11 19.90
CA ARG A 119 2.49 -3.05 20.78
C ARG A 119 2.30 -2.71 22.26
N ARG A 120 2.36 -1.42 22.62
CA ARG A 120 2.11 -0.96 24.01
C ARG A 120 0.67 -1.20 24.47
N GLU A 121 -0.30 -1.17 23.57
CA GLU A 121 -1.68 -1.57 23.89
C GLU A 121 -1.79 -3.08 24.18
N ILE A 122 -1.07 -3.90 23.41
CA ILE A 122 -0.98 -5.35 23.65
C ILE A 122 -0.35 -5.62 25.02
N ASP A 123 0.72 -4.90 25.38
CA ASP A 123 1.36 -5.04 26.69
C ASP A 123 0.37 -4.75 27.83
N LYS A 124 -0.46 -3.71 27.72
CA LYS A 124 -1.51 -3.43 28.71
C LYS A 124 -2.53 -4.57 28.87
N VAL A 125 -2.83 -5.31 27.82
CA VAL A 125 -3.69 -6.50 27.91
C VAL A 125 -2.93 -7.66 28.54
N GLY A 126 -1.65 -7.86 28.19
CA GLY A 126 -0.77 -8.88 28.76
C GLY A 126 -0.56 -8.70 30.27
N ASP A 127 -0.40 -7.45 30.70
CA ASP A 127 -0.21 -7.04 32.10
C ASP A 127 -1.55 -6.96 32.87
N ALA A 128 -2.67 -7.36 32.25
CA ALA A 128 -4.02 -7.30 32.81
C ALA A 128 -4.50 -5.91 33.26
N VAL A 129 -3.85 -4.83 32.78
CA VAL A 129 -4.35 -3.45 32.94
C VAL A 129 -5.68 -3.28 32.20
N TRP A 130 -5.81 -3.93 31.05
CA TRP A 130 -7.07 -4.03 30.31
C TRP A 130 -7.56 -5.47 30.24
N PRO A 131 -8.89 -5.70 30.34
CA PRO A 131 -9.49 -7.01 30.13
C PRO A 131 -9.23 -7.53 28.72
N LYS A 132 -9.15 -8.85 28.56
CA LYS A 132 -8.90 -9.51 27.27
C LYS A 132 -10.02 -9.27 26.25
N ASP A 133 -11.25 -9.15 26.71
CA ASP A 133 -12.47 -8.95 25.93
C ASP A 133 -12.95 -7.48 25.91
N GLY A 134 -12.36 -6.63 26.74
CA GLY A 134 -12.82 -5.26 27.02
C GLY A 134 -11.84 -4.14 26.66
N ASN A 135 -11.00 -4.31 25.65
CA ASN A 135 -9.90 -3.37 25.33
C ASN A 135 -10.06 -2.66 23.96
N PRO A 136 -9.28 -1.60 23.66
CA PRO A 136 -9.35 -0.89 22.39
C PRO A 136 -9.11 -1.79 21.16
N LEU A 137 -8.18 -2.76 21.25
CA LEU A 137 -7.81 -3.63 20.13
C LEU A 137 -8.97 -4.52 19.67
N VAL A 138 -9.69 -5.12 20.63
CA VAL A 138 -10.86 -5.98 20.35
C VAL A 138 -12.04 -5.15 19.85
N ASN A 139 -12.22 -3.96 20.41
CA ASN A 139 -13.37 -3.12 20.10
C ASN A 139 -13.15 -2.16 18.91
N ALA A 140 -11.97 -2.18 18.30
CA ALA A 140 -11.68 -1.48 17.06
C ALA A 140 -12.41 -2.14 15.86
N PRO A 141 -12.73 -1.38 14.80
CA PRO A 141 -12.58 0.07 14.66
C PRO A 141 -13.65 0.87 15.44
N HIS A 142 -13.30 2.10 15.83
CA HIS A 142 -14.19 3.00 16.58
C HIS A 142 -14.85 4.04 15.66
N MET A 143 -16.16 3.92 15.44
CA MET A 143 -16.96 4.84 14.61
C MET A 143 -17.18 6.19 15.31
N ALA A 144 -17.40 7.27 14.54
CA ALA A 144 -17.68 8.60 15.07
C ALA A 144 -18.96 8.68 15.92
N GLN A 145 -19.97 7.89 15.55
CA GLN A 145 -21.30 7.90 16.17
C GLN A 145 -21.38 7.08 17.46
N THR A 146 -20.52 6.07 17.61
CA THR A 146 -20.57 5.14 18.76
C THR A 146 -19.26 5.03 19.57
N PRO A 147 -18.46 6.08 19.83
CA PRO A 147 -17.44 5.95 20.86
C PRO A 147 -18.16 5.82 22.20
N ALA A 148 -17.74 4.83 22.99
CA ALA A 148 -18.26 4.65 24.34
C ALA A 148 -18.10 5.93 25.14
N ARG A 149 -19.04 6.22 26.04
CA ARG A 149 -18.87 7.33 26.98
C ARG A 149 -17.75 6.99 27.94
N ASP A 150 -17.05 8.02 28.42
CA ASP A 150 -16.01 7.81 29.42
C ASP A 150 -16.63 7.18 30.67
N GLY A 151 -16.05 6.08 31.15
CA GLY A 151 -16.56 5.27 32.25
C GLY A 151 -17.35 4.02 31.84
N GLU A 152 -17.83 3.91 30.59
CA GLU A 152 -18.50 2.69 30.09
C GLU A 152 -17.50 1.59 29.72
N ARG A 153 -16.23 1.94 29.57
CA ARG A 153 -15.13 1.04 29.18
C ARG A 153 -13.89 1.33 30.03
N PRO A 154 -12.96 0.37 30.19
CA PRO A 154 -11.72 0.56 30.95
C PRO A 154 -10.69 1.46 30.23
N TYR A 155 -11.11 2.15 29.18
CA TYR A 155 -10.33 3.11 28.41
C TYR A 155 -11.20 4.27 27.97
N SER A 156 -10.59 5.44 27.81
CA SER A 156 -11.31 6.67 27.44
C SER A 156 -11.67 6.73 25.96
N ARG A 157 -12.67 7.56 25.63
CA ARG A 157 -13.03 7.94 24.27
C ARG A 157 -11.84 8.54 23.51
N ASN A 158 -10.99 9.29 24.20
CA ASN A 158 -9.77 9.84 23.61
C ASN A 158 -8.77 8.74 23.23
N THR A 159 -8.58 7.73 24.10
CA THR A 159 -7.74 6.56 23.79
C THR A 159 -8.26 5.82 22.56
N ALA A 160 -9.59 5.68 22.44
CA ALA A 160 -10.25 5.04 21.31
C ALA A 160 -10.13 5.83 19.99
N ALA A 161 -10.36 7.14 20.04
CA ALA A 161 -10.47 7.97 18.84
C ALA A 161 -9.15 8.62 18.41
N TYR A 162 -8.27 8.96 19.35
CA TYR A 162 -7.04 9.71 19.13
C TYR A 162 -5.87 9.11 19.91
N PRO A 163 -5.41 7.88 19.57
CA PRO A 163 -4.39 7.17 20.33
C PRO A 163 -3.00 7.83 20.27
N MET A 164 -2.81 8.87 19.44
CA MET A 164 -1.59 9.69 19.42
C MET A 164 -1.90 11.16 19.19
N THR A 165 -1.00 12.00 19.71
CA THR A 165 -1.02 13.47 19.63
C THR A 165 -1.11 14.03 18.21
N THR A 166 -0.60 13.32 17.21
CA THR A 166 -0.59 13.73 15.79
C THR A 166 -1.92 13.51 15.06
N THR A 167 -2.91 12.87 15.69
CA THR A 167 -4.14 12.40 15.03
C THR A 167 -5.27 13.45 15.00
N GLY A 168 -5.12 14.57 15.72
CA GLY A 168 -6.23 15.50 16.01
C GLY A 168 -6.76 16.32 14.81
N ARG A 169 -5.90 16.70 13.84
CA ARG A 169 -6.33 17.56 12.71
C ARG A 169 -6.78 16.81 11.47
N ASN A 170 -6.26 15.61 11.23
CA ASN A 170 -6.50 14.80 10.03
C ASN A 170 -7.14 13.45 10.40
N LYS A 171 -8.23 13.50 11.15
CA LYS A 171 -8.91 12.31 11.65
C LYS A 171 -9.80 11.69 10.55
N TYR A 172 -9.49 10.46 10.17
CA TYR A 172 -10.41 9.60 9.42
C TYR A 172 -11.27 8.79 10.40
N TRP A 173 -12.58 8.77 10.16
CA TRP A 173 -13.53 7.97 10.93
C TRP A 173 -13.93 6.72 10.14
N PRO A 174 -13.72 5.53 10.71
CA PRO A 174 -14.29 4.31 10.14
C PRO A 174 -15.82 4.45 10.03
N PRO A 175 -16.41 4.19 8.84
CA PRO A 175 -17.84 4.38 8.63
C PRO A 175 -18.69 3.27 9.27
N VAL A 176 -18.11 2.09 9.49
CA VAL A 176 -18.77 0.92 10.08
C VAL A 176 -17.90 0.28 11.16
N ARG A 177 -18.51 -0.61 11.96
CA ARG A 177 -17.80 -1.48 12.91
C ARG A 177 -17.05 -2.60 12.18
N ARG A 178 -16.37 -3.44 12.95
CA ARG A 178 -15.70 -4.64 12.43
C ARG A 178 -16.68 -5.49 11.64
N VAL A 179 -16.29 -5.85 10.43
CA VAL A 179 -17.08 -6.69 9.52
C VAL A 179 -17.13 -8.13 10.02
N ASP A 180 -18.29 -8.77 9.91
CA ASP A 180 -18.45 -10.22 10.11
C ASP A 180 -18.29 -10.94 8.76
N GLY A 181 -17.06 -11.40 8.49
CA GLY A 181 -16.77 -12.12 7.24
C GLY A 181 -17.48 -13.46 7.15
N ALA A 182 -17.66 -14.16 8.29
CA ALA A 182 -18.25 -15.49 8.30
C ALA A 182 -19.77 -15.45 8.03
N HIS A 183 -20.45 -14.36 8.42
CA HIS A 183 -21.82 -14.11 8.00
C HIS A 183 -21.89 -13.83 6.49
N GLY A 184 -21.01 -12.98 5.96
CA GLY A 184 -20.95 -12.63 4.54
C GLY A 184 -20.76 -13.86 3.63
N ASP A 185 -19.83 -14.74 3.98
CA ASP A 185 -19.55 -15.96 3.19
C ASP A 185 -20.73 -16.95 3.17
N ARG A 186 -21.56 -16.95 4.22
CA ARG A 186 -22.74 -17.83 4.32
C ARG A 186 -24.00 -17.23 3.69
N ASN A 187 -24.03 -15.91 3.50
CA ASN A 187 -25.18 -15.15 3.02
C ASN A 187 -24.77 -14.31 1.81
N LEU A 188 -24.38 -15.00 0.73
CA LEU A 188 -23.73 -14.38 -0.42
C LEU A 188 -24.69 -13.45 -1.19
N LEU A 189 -24.44 -12.15 -1.10
CA LEU A 189 -25.12 -11.10 -1.86
C LEU A 189 -24.08 -10.27 -2.61
N CYS A 190 -23.95 -10.49 -3.92
CA CYS A 190 -22.96 -9.85 -4.78
C CYS A 190 -23.53 -8.72 -5.65
N SER A 191 -24.76 -8.29 -5.37
CA SER A 191 -25.45 -7.18 -6.03
C SER A 191 -26.12 -6.30 -4.99
N CYS A 192 -26.41 -5.05 -5.37
CA CYS A 192 -27.15 -4.16 -4.48
C CYS A 192 -28.50 -4.79 -4.12
N PRO A 193 -28.83 -4.94 -2.83
CA PRO A 193 -30.17 -5.33 -2.42
C PRO A 193 -31.16 -4.19 -2.72
N SER A 194 -32.46 -4.47 -2.67
CA SER A 194 -33.47 -3.42 -2.74
C SER A 194 -33.37 -2.49 -1.53
N ILE A 195 -33.83 -1.24 -1.67
CA ILE A 195 -33.84 -0.27 -0.57
C ILE A 195 -34.61 -0.81 0.64
N ASP A 196 -35.75 -1.47 0.40
CA ASP A 196 -36.60 -2.08 1.44
C ASP A 196 -35.85 -3.11 2.29
N ALA A 197 -34.79 -3.73 1.77
CA ALA A 197 -33.97 -4.68 2.52
C ALA A 197 -33.08 -4.01 3.59
N HIS A 198 -33.05 -2.67 3.65
CA HIS A 198 -32.32 -1.88 4.66
C HIS A 198 -33.23 -1.34 5.77
N GLU A 199 -34.55 -1.54 5.69
CA GLU A 199 -35.53 -0.98 6.63
C GLU A 199 -35.88 -1.92 7.81
N SER A 200 -35.22 -3.08 7.90
CA SER A 200 -35.37 -4.09 8.97
C SER A 200 -34.26 -4.02 10.00
#